data_AF-A0A5N9AEJ8-F1
#
_entry.id   AF-A0A5N9AEJ8-F1
#
_cell.length_a   1.000
_cell.length_b   1.000
_cell.length_c   1.000
_cell.angle_alpha   90.00
_cell.angle_beta   90.00
_cell.angle_gamma   90.00
#
_symmetry.space_group_name_H-M   'P 1'
#
loop_
_entity.id
_entity.type
_entity.pdbx_description
1 polymer ?
#
loop_
_entity_poly.entity_id
_entity_poly.type
_entity_poly.pdbx_seq_one_letter_code
_entity_poly.pdbx_strand_id
1 'polypeptide(L)'
;MSDEQKTNKKIIVCYSIDYDNEYSVDINIEDYEEQTLTHLSTLLASIPSVQFQVQTMNIVKDAFLEDGKGEELELLISQILLKSESLLTKMQQSKELKEEDQKGSNEPCIKPSDIL
;
A
#
# COMPACT_ATOMS: atom_id res chain seq x y z
N MET A 1 -22.88 -16.21 -32.34
CA MET A 1 -22.22 -16.61 -31.09
C MET A 1 -20.95 -15.79 -31.04
N SER A 2 -21.06 -14.55 -30.55
CA SER A 2 -19.93 -13.62 -30.49
C SER A 2 -19.24 -13.88 -29.16
N ASP A 3 -17.96 -14.21 -29.20
CA ASP A 3 -17.11 -14.32 -28.03
C ASP A 3 -17.13 -12.98 -27.28
N GLU A 4 -17.86 -12.93 -26.17
CA GLU A 4 -17.67 -11.93 -25.12
C GLU A 4 -16.21 -12.06 -24.66
N GLN A 5 -15.34 -11.20 -25.19
CA GLN A 5 -14.05 -10.94 -24.59
C GLN A 5 -14.34 -10.48 -23.17
N LYS A 6 -14.13 -11.37 -22.19
CA LYS A 6 -14.00 -10.98 -20.78
C LYS A 6 -12.94 -9.90 -20.74
N THR A 7 -13.37 -8.63 -20.67
CA THR A 7 -12.49 -7.51 -20.35
C THR A 7 -11.94 -7.82 -18.97
N ASN A 8 -10.66 -8.19 -18.93
CA ASN A 8 -9.98 -8.50 -17.71
C ASN A 8 -9.68 -7.16 -17.04
N LYS A 9 -10.66 -6.65 -16.29
CA LYS A 9 -10.63 -5.33 -15.63
C LYS A 9 -9.27 -5.11 -14.98
N LYS A 10 -8.51 -4.14 -15.48
CA LYS A 10 -7.12 -3.92 -15.05
C LYS A 10 -6.91 -2.46 -14.64
N ILE A 11 -6.15 -2.29 -13.56
CA ILE A 11 -5.57 -1.00 -13.17
C ILE A 11 -4.12 -1.02 -13.59
N ILE A 12 -3.67 0.02 -14.29
CA ILE A 12 -2.28 0.19 -14.68
C ILE A 12 -1.77 1.48 -14.06
N VAL A 13 -0.72 1.37 -13.25
CA VAL A 13 0.02 2.51 -12.72
C VAL A 13 1.40 2.49 -13.35
N CYS A 14 1.70 3.49 -14.17
CA CYS A 14 2.96 3.67 -14.85
C CYS A 14 3.74 4.81 -14.20
N TYR A 15 4.89 4.48 -13.63
CA TYR A 15 5.85 5.47 -13.15
C TYR A 15 6.87 5.73 -14.23
N SER A 16 7.08 6.98 -14.59
CA SER A 16 8.11 7.35 -15.55
C SER A 16 8.89 8.59 -15.11
N ILE A 17 10.14 8.65 -15.57
CA ILE A 17 11.03 9.79 -15.42
C ILE A 17 11.51 10.10 -16.82
N ASP A 18 11.30 11.33 -17.28
CA ASP A 18 11.78 11.74 -18.60
C ASP A 18 13.25 12.19 -18.56
N TYR A 19 13.78 12.60 -19.72
CA TYR A 19 15.16 13.04 -19.84
C TYR A 19 15.45 14.39 -19.17
N ASP A 20 14.41 15.14 -18.80
CA ASP A 20 14.49 16.40 -18.07
C ASP A 20 14.38 16.21 -16.54
N ASN A 21 14.27 14.96 -16.08
CA ASN A 21 14.03 14.55 -14.69
C ASN A 21 12.65 14.95 -14.16
N GLU A 22 11.65 15.12 -15.03
CA GLU A 22 10.27 15.25 -14.60
C GLU A 22 9.71 13.88 -14.27
N TYR A 23 9.11 13.78 -13.09
CA TYR A 23 8.45 12.57 -12.61
C TYR A 23 6.99 12.62 -13.03
N SER A 24 6.52 11.56 -13.67
CA SER A 24 5.11 11.40 -14.01
C SER A 24 4.58 10.06 -13.51
N VAL A 25 3.30 10.08 -13.14
CA VAL A 25 2.53 8.89 -12.81
C VAL A 25 1.30 8.90 -13.70
N ASP A 26 1.18 7.87 -14.53
CA ASP A 26 -0.01 7.65 -15.34
C ASP A 26 -0.83 6.51 -14.72
N ILE A 27 -2.12 6.74 -14.53
CA ILE A 27 -3.03 5.83 -13.85
C ILE A 27 -4.20 5.58 -14.78
N ASN A 28 -4.18 4.43 -15.43
CA ASN A 28 -5.29 3.99 -16.27
C ASN A 28 -6.23 3.11 -15.44
N ILE A 29 -7.45 3.58 -15.26
CA ILE A 29 -8.52 2.92 -14.51
C ILE A 29 -9.67 2.65 -15.48
N GLU A 30 -9.98 1.37 -15.73
CA GLU A 30 -11.05 0.99 -16.64
C GLU A 30 -12.46 1.16 -16.03
N ASP A 31 -12.58 1.03 -14.70
CA ASP A 31 -13.83 1.27 -13.96
C ASP A 31 -13.54 1.80 -12.55
N TYR A 32 -14.46 2.61 -12.02
CA TYR A 32 -14.35 3.15 -10.66
C TYR A 32 -15.18 2.33 -9.66
N GLU A 33 -15.35 1.02 -9.90
CA GLU A 33 -16.08 0.17 -8.97
C GLU A 33 -15.33 0.06 -7.64
N GLU A 34 -16.07 -0.15 -6.55
CA GLU A 34 -15.52 -0.21 -5.19
C GLU A 34 -14.38 -1.25 -5.06
N GLN A 35 -14.48 -2.38 -5.76
CA GLN A 35 -13.44 -3.41 -5.76
C GLN A 35 -12.14 -2.91 -6.42
N THR A 36 -12.26 -2.17 -7.52
CA THR A 36 -11.13 -1.57 -8.24
C THR A 36 -10.44 -0.52 -7.37
N LEU A 37 -11.22 0.35 -6.73
CA LEU A 37 -10.71 1.32 -5.76
C LEU A 37 -10.05 0.66 -4.54
N THR A 38 -10.57 -0.50 -4.10
CA THR A 38 -9.98 -1.31 -3.02
C THR A 38 -8.60 -1.86 -3.38
N HIS A 39 -8.42 -2.28 -4.63
CA HIS A 39 -7.11 -2.74 -5.11
C HIS A 39 -6.14 -1.57 -5.28
N LEU A 40 -6.59 -0.45 -5.86
CA LEU A 40 -5.77 0.76 -6.02
C LEU A 40 -5.33 1.32 -4.66
N SER A 41 -6.22 1.42 -3.68
CA SER A 41 -5.88 1.89 -2.33
C SER A 41 -4.84 0.99 -1.66
N THR A 42 -4.88 -0.32 -1.92
CA THR A 42 -3.85 -1.25 -1.42
C THR A 42 -2.49 -0.98 -2.04
N LEU A 43 -2.44 -0.76 -3.35
CA LEU A 43 -1.22 -0.42 -4.08
C LEU A 43 -0.62 0.89 -3.55
N LEU A 44 -1.42 1.94 -3.47
CA LEU A 44 -0.99 3.27 -3.01
C LEU A 44 -0.55 3.28 -1.54
N ALA A 45 -1.23 2.52 -0.67
CA ALA A 45 -0.83 2.37 0.74
C ALA A 45 0.49 1.60 0.91
N SER A 46 0.86 0.76 -0.07
CA SER A 46 2.10 -0.03 -0.03
C SER A 46 3.36 0.72 -0.46
N ILE A 47 3.23 1.96 -0.95
CA ILE A 47 4.37 2.77 -1.37
C ILE A 47 5.24 3.06 -0.15
N PRO A 48 6.51 2.59 -0.11
CA PRO A 48 7.32 2.64 1.11
C PRO A 48 7.88 4.04 1.42
N SER A 49 8.00 4.90 0.41
CA SER A 49 8.49 6.27 0.56
C SER A 49 7.32 7.24 0.72
N VAL A 50 7.26 7.92 1.85
CA VAL A 50 6.23 8.94 2.13
C VAL A 50 6.25 10.06 1.09
N GLN A 51 7.43 10.52 0.68
CA GLN A 51 7.55 11.57 -0.33
C GLN A 51 6.95 11.13 -1.67
N PHE A 52 7.27 9.91 -2.09
CA PHE A 52 6.76 9.34 -3.34
C PHE A 52 5.26 9.03 -3.26
N GLN A 53 4.79 8.57 -2.10
CA GLN A 53 3.38 8.34 -1.83
C GLN A 53 2.58 9.65 -1.92
N VAL A 54 3.07 10.73 -1.29
CA VAL A 54 2.41 12.04 -1.34
C VAL A 54 2.35 12.58 -2.78
N GLN A 55 3.44 12.48 -3.54
CA GLN A 55 3.43 12.88 -4.96
C GLN A 55 2.42 12.06 -5.77
N THR A 56 2.44 10.73 -5.61
CA THR A 56 1.49 9.84 -6.28
C THR A 56 0.05 10.21 -5.92
N MET A 57 -0.23 10.46 -4.63
CA MET A 57 -1.57 10.84 -4.16
C MET A 57 -2.04 12.18 -4.73
N ASN A 58 -1.15 13.16 -4.89
CA ASN A 58 -1.51 14.42 -5.52
C ASN A 58 -1.92 14.21 -6.98
N ILE A 59 -1.15 13.41 -7.73
CA ILE A 59 -1.45 13.11 -9.14
C ILE A 59 -2.77 12.34 -9.25
N VAL A 60 -2.98 11.31 -8.42
CA VAL A 60 -4.25 10.56 -8.36
C VAL A 60 -5.43 11.51 -8.08
N LYS A 61 -5.28 12.39 -7.09
CA LYS A 61 -6.31 13.34 -6.68
C LYS A 61 -6.65 14.29 -7.83
N ASP A 62 -5.64 14.84 -8.50
CA ASP A 62 -5.86 15.75 -9.62
C ASP A 62 -6.57 15.04 -10.79
N ALA A 63 -6.16 13.80 -11.14
CA ALA A 63 -6.81 12.99 -12.18
C ALA A 63 -8.30 12.70 -11.86
N PHE A 64 -8.62 12.28 -10.63
CA PHE A 64 -10.02 12.04 -10.24
C PHE A 64 -10.86 13.31 -10.28
N LEU A 65 -10.30 14.47 -9.90
CA LEU A 65 -11.01 15.74 -9.95
C LEU A 65 -11.25 16.20 -11.40
N GLU A 66 -10.27 16.02 -12.29
CA GLU A 66 -10.39 16.31 -13.71
C GLU A 66 -11.48 15.45 -14.39
N ASP A 67 -11.61 14.19 -13.98
CA ASP A 67 -12.64 13.27 -14.48
C ASP A 67 -14.03 13.44 -13.82
N GLY A 68 -14.16 14.38 -12.86
CA GLY A 68 -15.41 14.60 -12.12
C GLY A 68 -15.77 13.47 -11.14
N LYS A 69 -14.78 12.70 -10.69
CA LYS A 69 -14.87 11.50 -9.84
C LYS A 69 -14.62 11.79 -8.36
N GLY A 70 -15.22 12.87 -7.86
CA GLY A 70 -14.99 13.34 -6.49
C GLY A 70 -15.44 12.35 -5.41
N GLU A 71 -16.57 11.68 -5.60
CA GLU A 71 -17.09 10.69 -4.65
C GLU A 71 -16.18 9.45 -4.58
N GLU A 72 -15.73 8.98 -5.73
CA GLU A 72 -14.82 7.84 -5.82
C GLU A 72 -13.43 8.16 -5.25
N LEU A 73 -12.99 9.42 -5.34
CA LEU A 73 -11.79 9.90 -4.68
C LEU A 73 -11.91 9.87 -3.16
N GLU A 74 -13.04 10.32 -2.59
CA GLU A 74 -13.28 10.26 -1.14
C GLU A 74 -13.25 8.82 -0.63
N LEU A 75 -13.87 7.90 -1.37
CA LEU A 75 -13.84 6.47 -1.08
C LEU A 75 -12.42 5.91 -1.11
N LEU A 76 -11.64 6.26 -2.14
CA LEU A 76 -10.25 5.84 -2.29
C LEU A 76 -9.40 6.32 -1.11
N ILE A 77 -9.49 7.60 -0.75
CA ILE A 77 -8.74 8.20 0.37
C ILE A 77 -9.10 7.50 1.67
N SER A 78 -10.40 7.28 1.93
CA SER A 78 -10.87 6.61 3.14
C SER A 78 -10.30 5.20 3.27
N GLN A 79 -10.26 4.43 2.17
CA GLN A 79 -9.67 3.10 2.16
C GLN A 79 -8.16 3.10 2.36
N ILE A 80 -7.44 4.09 1.81
CA ILE A 80 -6.00 4.25 2.02
C ILE A 80 -5.68 4.51 3.49
N LEU A 81 -6.45 5.38 4.14
CA LEU A 81 -6.28 5.69 5.58
C LEU A 81 -6.47 4.43 6.44
N LEU A 82 -7.58 3.70 6.23
CA LEU A 82 -7.87 2.44 6.94
C LEU A 82 -6.76 1.39 6.76
N LYS A 83 -6.25 1.24 5.53
CA LYS A 83 -5.17 0.29 5.24
C LYS A 83 -3.84 0.72 5.88
N SER A 84 -3.54 2.02 5.87
CA SER A 84 -2.32 2.57 6.48
C SER A 84 -2.33 2.37 8.00
N GLU A 85 -3.46 2.61 8.68
CA GLU A 85 -3.61 2.33 10.12
C GLU A 85 -3.45 0.85 10.45
N SER A 86 -4.04 -0.03 9.64
CA SER A 86 -3.87 -1.48 9.79
C SER A 86 -2.40 -1.91 9.63
N LEU A 87 -1.69 -1.34 8.65
CA LEU A 87 -0.28 -1.61 8.42
C LEU A 87 0.57 -1.17 9.62
N LEU A 88 0.35 0.06 10.11
CA LEU A 88 1.06 0.60 11.28
C LEU A 88 0.84 -0.27 12.53
N THR A 89 -0.40 -0.70 12.76
CA THR A 89 -0.75 -1.58 13.89
C THR A 89 0.01 -2.91 13.82
N LYS A 90 0.06 -3.53 12.64
CA LYS A 90 0.81 -4.78 12.41
C LYS A 90 2.32 -4.57 12.58
N MET A 91 2.84 -3.42 12.17
CA MET A 91 4.26 -3.06 12.36
C MET A 91 4.61 -2.84 13.84
N GLN A 92 3.68 -2.31 14.64
CA GLN A 92 3.87 -2.16 16.10
C GLN A 92 3.86 -3.53 16.79
N GLN A 93 2.85 -4.37 16.53
CA GLN A 93 2.76 -5.71 17.09
C GLN A 93 3.96 -6.60 16.74
N SER A 94 4.46 -6.51 15.51
CA SER A 94 5.64 -7.26 15.09
C SER A 94 6.96 -6.75 15.68
N LYS A 95 7.02 -5.50 16.19
CA LYS A 95 8.14 -5.02 17.00
C LYS A 95 8.07 -5.55 18.43
N GLU A 96 6.88 -5.54 19.03
CA GLU A 96 6.65 -6.07 20.38
C GLU A 96 7.00 -7.57 20.47
N LEU A 97 6.60 -8.38 19.49
CA LEU A 97 6.94 -9.80 19.42
C LEU A 97 8.46 -10.05 19.31
N LYS A 98 9.20 -9.18 18.62
CA LYS A 98 10.66 -9.31 18.48
C LYS A 98 11.41 -8.90 19.75
N GLU A 99 10.82 -8.05 20.58
CA GLU A 99 11.39 -7.67 21.88
C GLU A 99 11.16 -8.73 22.96
N GLU A 100 10.08 -9.51 22.86
CA GLU A 100 9.84 -10.66 23.75
C GLU A 100 10.79 -11.83 23.47
N ASP A 101 11.11 -12.12 22.21
CA ASP A 101 12.10 -13.17 21.85
C ASP A 101 13.54 -12.83 22.29
N GLN A 102 13.89 -11.55 22.45
CA GLN A 102 15.21 -11.15 22.97
C GLN A 102 15.30 -11.14 24.51
N LYS A 103 14.18 -11.19 25.24
CA LYS A 103 14.18 -11.32 26.70
C LYS A 103 14.17 -12.78 27.19
N GLY A 104 14.05 -13.76 26.28
CA GLY A 104 13.90 -15.18 26.60
C GLY A 104 15.18 -16.05 26.60
N SER A 105 16.38 -15.50 26.40
CA SER A 105 17.62 -16.29 26.31
C SER A 105 18.80 -15.67 27.09
N ASN A 106 18.59 -15.35 28.36
CA ASN A 106 19.68 -15.04 29.30
C ASN A 106 19.77 -16.04 30.46
N GLU A 107 19.19 -17.24 30.33
CA GLU A 107 19.65 -18.36 31.17
C GLU A 107 20.95 -18.89 30.57
N PRO A 108 22.06 -18.92 31.32
CA PRO A 108 23.28 -19.58 30.85
C PRO A 108 22.95 -21.04 30.52
N CYS A 109 23.36 -21.50 29.34
CA CYS A 109 23.09 -22.86 28.85
C CYS A 109 23.72 -23.98 29.71
N ILE A 110 24.47 -23.61 30.75
CA ILE A 110 25.04 -24.51 31.74
C ILE A 110 24.65 -23.94 33.11
N LYS A 111 23.88 -24.71 33.88
CA LYS A 111 23.56 -24.40 35.27
C LYS A 111 24.68 -24.94 36.14
N PRO A 112 25.07 -24.30 37.26
CA PRO A 112 26.08 -24.84 38.17
C PRO A 112 25.75 -26.25 38.71
N SER A 113 24.48 -26.64 38.65
CA SER A 113 23.99 -27.99 38.94
C SER A 113 24.46 -29.05 37.94
N ASP A 114 24.91 -28.65 36.75
CA ASP A 114 25.32 -29.57 35.67
C ASP A 114 26.80 -30.01 35.81
N ILE A 115 27.52 -29.47 36.80
CA ILE A 115 28.95 -29.71 37.05
C ILE A 115 29.19 -30.68 38.25
N LEU A 116 28.14 -31.21 38.88
CA LEU A 116 28.24 -32.16 39.99
C LEU A 116 27.89 -33.60 39.59
#